data_AF-A0A7X9I5I3-F1
#
_entry.id   AF-A0A7X9I5I3-F1
#
_cell.length_a   1.000
_cell.length_b   1.000
_cell.length_c   1.000
_cell.angle_alpha   90.00
_cell.angle_beta   90.00
_cell.angle_gamma   90.00
#
_symmetry.space_group_name_H-M   'P 1'
#
loop_
_entity.id
_entity.type
_entity.pdbx_description
1 polymer ?
#
loop_
_entity_poly.entity_id
_entity_poly.type
_entity_poly.pdbx_seq_one_letter_code
_entity_poly.pdbx_strand_id
1 'polypeptide(L)'
;MPKRLISKGSRLLWILLIITLILADTGISLRMDNEAKNRTVLTTVDYKEFAKTADTANMNMDSVLARLKAAGVHTVALNEVTLRDLAYRGDLYIASFGEISAQTRAMQPEIWQAIQQAVGSNYIAPSNLAAVTTDPAVAKFLDERLGARFLPHELFRFSAEDRYFFIINAQLNPINVENYLASATKQVSKDLDARLGFDQALITRLQSQGFDIVLRPGSNTGSNHAYQAEIARMVSQNRIKYLIFAGNDLPGHPDQLGWLEDMIRDNRLIVGIIEPSAQLGFVSQKG
;
A
#
# COMPACT_ATOMS: atom_id res chain seq x y z
N MET A 1 -39.60 8.72 53.03
CA MET A 1 -38.46 8.08 52.35
C MET A 1 -38.96 6.93 51.49
N PRO A 2 -39.07 7.05 50.16
CA PRO A 2 -39.45 5.92 49.33
C PRO A 2 -38.20 5.06 49.00
N LYS A 3 -38.15 3.84 49.56
CA LYS A 3 -37.26 2.78 49.08
C LYS A 3 -37.69 2.42 47.65
N ARG A 4 -36.98 2.93 46.63
CA ARG A 4 -37.10 2.41 45.26
C ARG A 4 -36.58 0.97 45.27
N LEU A 5 -37.51 0.02 45.30
CA LEU A 5 -37.24 -1.39 45.05
C LEU A 5 -36.67 -1.52 43.64
N ILE A 6 -35.37 -1.78 43.56
CA ILE A 6 -34.70 -2.28 42.36
C ILE A 6 -35.41 -3.61 42.01
N SER A 7 -36.29 -3.56 41.00
CA SER A 7 -37.00 -4.72 40.45
C SER A 7 -35.99 -5.79 40.01
N LYS A 8 -36.40 -7.06 39.97
CA LYS A 8 -35.49 -8.17 39.58
C LYS A 8 -34.77 -7.91 38.23
N GLY A 9 -35.44 -7.25 37.29
CA GLY A 9 -34.86 -6.83 36.01
C GLY A 9 -33.77 -5.75 36.13
N SER A 10 -33.90 -4.80 37.06
CA SER A 10 -32.86 -3.78 37.28
C SER A 10 -31.64 -4.35 38.00
N ARG A 11 -31.79 -5.33 38.90
CA ARG A 11 -30.63 -6.04 39.48
C ARG A 11 -29.85 -6.85 38.45
N LEU A 12 -30.55 -7.48 37.51
CA LEU A 12 -29.93 -8.22 36.42
C LEU A 12 -29.12 -7.28 35.51
N LEU A 13 -29.66 -6.11 35.17
CA LEU A 13 -28.94 -5.10 34.38
C LEU A 13 -27.68 -4.60 35.10
N TRP A 14 -27.74 -4.38 36.41
CA TRP A 14 -26.56 -3.99 37.20
C TRP A 14 -25.48 -5.07 37.24
N ILE A 15 -25.88 -6.35 37.35
CA ILE A 15 -24.94 -7.48 37.30
C ILE A 15 -24.28 -7.55 35.92
N LEU A 16 -25.07 -7.41 34.85
CA LEU A 16 -24.57 -7.44 33.48
C LEU A 16 -23.61 -6.27 33.21
N LEU A 17 -23.94 -5.07 33.70
CA LEU A 17 -23.09 -3.88 33.63
C LEU A 17 -21.73 -4.11 34.35
N ILE A 18 -21.76 -4.65 35.56
CA ILE A 18 -20.54 -4.95 36.34
C ILE A 18 -19.69 -6.00 35.62
N ILE A 19 -20.30 -7.04 35.07
CA ILE A 19 -19.59 -8.06 34.29
C ILE A 19 -18.95 -7.43 33.05
N THR A 20 -19.67 -6.58 32.31
CA THR A 20 -19.09 -5.88 31.16
C THR A 20 -17.95 -4.93 31.55
N LEU A 21 -18.04 -4.29 32.71
CA LEU A 21 -16.99 -3.40 33.21
C LEU A 21 -15.72 -4.17 33.59
N ILE A 22 -15.87 -5.31 34.27
CA ILE A 22 -14.75 -6.20 34.61
C ILE A 22 -14.09 -6.77 33.35
N LEU A 23 -14.89 -7.15 32.35
CA LEU A 23 -14.37 -7.60 31.06
C LEU A 23 -13.64 -6.46 30.32
N ALA A 24 -14.12 -5.21 30.40
CA ALA A 24 -13.46 -4.04 29.82
C ALA A 24 -12.13 -3.67 30.52
N ASP A 25 -12.03 -3.89 31.83
CA ASP A 25 -10.83 -3.60 32.63
C ASP A 25 -9.57 -4.35 32.15
N THR A 26 -9.76 -5.57 31.65
CA THR A 26 -8.67 -6.36 31.04
C THR A 26 -8.07 -5.68 29.80
N GLY A 27 -8.89 -5.02 28.98
CA GLY A 27 -8.43 -4.27 27.81
C GLY A 27 -7.72 -2.97 28.17
N ILE A 28 -8.19 -2.29 29.23
CA ILE A 28 -7.57 -1.06 29.75
C ILE A 28 -6.18 -1.38 30.32
N SER A 29 -6.07 -2.43 31.13
CA SER A 29 -4.81 -2.85 31.73
C SER A 29 -3.77 -3.24 30.67
N LEU A 30 -4.17 -3.98 29.63
CA LEU A 30 -3.30 -4.35 28.52
C LEU A 30 -2.78 -3.11 27.77
N ARG A 31 -3.64 -2.10 27.58
CA ARG A 31 -3.26 -0.85 26.93
C ARG A 31 -2.29 -0.03 27.78
N MET A 32 -2.59 0.13 29.07
CA MET A 32 -1.75 0.89 30.00
C MET A 32 -0.36 0.25 30.18
N ASP A 33 -0.29 -1.09 30.24
CA ASP A 33 0.97 -1.81 30.31
C ASP A 33 1.81 -1.68 29.04
N ASN A 34 1.16 -1.73 27.88
CA ASN A 34 1.82 -1.54 26.58
C ASN A 34 2.36 -0.11 26.44
N GLU A 35 1.60 0.90 26.88
CA GLU A 35 2.00 2.31 26.83
C GLU A 35 3.10 2.66 27.84
N ALA A 36 3.06 2.06 29.04
CA ALA A 36 4.10 2.22 30.05
C ALA A 36 5.44 1.57 29.63
N LYS A 37 5.40 0.44 28.92
CA LYS A 37 6.59 -0.29 28.44
C LYS A 37 7.14 0.26 27.12
N ASN A 38 6.30 0.85 26.27
CA ASN A 38 6.67 1.22 24.90
C ASN A 38 6.74 2.75 24.71
N ARG A 39 7.72 3.39 25.34
CA ARG A 39 7.97 4.86 25.25
C ARG A 39 8.86 5.29 24.08
N THR A 40 9.10 4.40 23.12
CA THR A 40 10.00 4.69 21.99
C THR A 40 9.22 5.35 20.86
N VAL A 41 9.41 6.65 20.67
CA VAL A 41 8.87 7.36 19.50
C VAL A 41 9.86 7.23 18.34
N LEU A 42 9.39 6.66 17.23
CA LEU A 42 10.17 6.57 15.99
C LEU A 42 9.81 7.74 15.08
N THR A 43 10.78 8.62 14.81
CA THR A 43 10.62 9.66 13.77
C THR A 43 11.04 9.10 12.43
N THR A 44 10.13 9.10 11.47
CA THR A 44 10.33 8.54 10.12
C THR A 44 9.92 9.52 9.03
N VAL A 45 10.65 9.49 7.92
CA VAL A 45 10.36 10.28 6.72
C VAL A 45 9.60 9.42 5.73
N ASP A 46 8.44 9.87 5.25
CA ASP A 46 7.79 9.24 4.10
C ASP A 46 8.60 9.57 2.83
N TYR A 47 9.36 8.60 2.32
CA TYR A 47 10.23 8.83 1.18
C TYR A 47 9.46 9.30 -0.04
N LYS A 48 8.27 8.73 -0.30
CA LYS A 48 7.49 9.02 -1.51
C LYS A 48 7.04 10.48 -1.50
N GLU A 49 6.49 10.95 -0.38
CA GLU A 49 6.02 12.34 -0.27
C GLU A 49 7.16 13.35 -0.29
N PHE A 50 8.29 13.05 0.35
CA PHE A 50 9.46 13.92 0.31
C PHE A 50 10.13 13.93 -1.07
N ALA A 51 10.21 12.80 -1.77
CA ALA A 51 10.77 12.74 -3.12
C ALA A 51 9.95 13.59 -4.08
N LYS A 52 8.62 13.44 -4.08
CA LYS A 52 7.71 14.27 -4.90
C LYS A 52 7.86 15.76 -4.61
N THR A 53 7.93 16.12 -3.32
CA THR A 53 8.09 17.52 -2.90
C THR A 53 9.45 18.07 -3.32
N ALA A 54 10.51 17.27 -3.18
CA ALA A 54 11.85 17.62 -3.61
C ALA A 54 11.91 17.84 -5.13
N ASP A 55 11.32 16.94 -5.92
CA ASP A 55 11.23 17.06 -7.38
C ASP A 55 10.50 18.34 -7.79
N THR A 56 9.36 18.64 -7.15
CA THR A 56 8.59 19.87 -7.38
C THR A 56 9.38 21.13 -7.03
N ALA A 57 10.19 21.07 -5.97
CA ALA A 57 11.06 22.16 -5.55
C ALA A 57 12.42 22.20 -6.29
N ASN A 58 12.63 21.30 -7.26
CA ASN A 58 13.91 21.10 -7.96
C ASN A 58 15.09 20.90 -6.99
N MET A 59 14.85 20.15 -5.91
CA MET A 59 15.82 19.82 -4.88
C MET A 59 16.29 18.37 -5.04
N ASN A 60 17.58 18.13 -4.82
CA ASN A 60 18.12 16.77 -4.79
C ASN A 60 17.66 16.04 -3.51
N MET A 61 17.02 14.88 -3.68
CA MET A 61 16.49 14.08 -2.56
C MET A 61 17.57 13.59 -1.59
N ASP A 62 18.79 13.25 -2.04
CA ASP A 62 19.89 12.87 -1.15
C ASP A 62 20.31 14.05 -0.26
N SER A 63 20.25 15.28 -0.78
CA SER A 63 20.51 16.49 0.02
C SER A 63 19.42 16.74 1.06
N VAL A 64 18.15 16.47 0.71
CA VAL A 64 17.02 16.55 1.65
C VAL A 64 17.19 15.51 2.77
N LEU A 65 17.51 14.26 2.42
CA LEU A 65 17.77 13.19 3.38
C LEU A 65 18.96 13.51 4.29
N ALA A 66 20.06 14.03 3.75
CA ALA A 66 21.21 14.42 4.55
C ALA A 66 20.86 15.48 5.61
N ARG A 67 20.03 16.48 5.24
CA ARG A 67 19.53 17.50 6.17
C ARG A 67 18.63 16.90 7.25
N LEU A 68 17.73 16.00 6.87
CA LEU A 68 16.83 15.31 7.80
C LEU A 68 17.64 14.45 8.79
N LYS A 69 18.68 13.78 8.30
CA LYS A 69 19.61 13.00 9.14
C LYS A 69 20.37 13.87 10.12
N ALA A 70 20.86 15.04 9.68
CA ALA A 70 21.50 16.01 10.56
C ALA A 70 20.54 16.57 11.63
N ALA A 71 19.24 16.62 11.33
CA ALA A 71 18.18 17.00 12.26
C ALA A 71 17.70 15.86 13.19
N GLY A 72 18.34 14.68 13.15
CA GLY A 72 18.05 13.54 14.02
C GLY A 72 17.06 12.52 13.45
N VAL A 73 16.67 12.64 12.18
CA VAL A 73 15.80 11.64 11.53
C VAL A 73 16.65 10.50 10.96
N HIS A 74 16.55 9.31 11.55
CA HIS A 74 17.37 8.16 11.18
C HIS A 74 16.59 7.06 10.47
N THR A 75 15.28 7.22 10.27
CA THR A 75 14.45 6.21 9.63
C THR A 75 13.68 6.75 8.44
N VAL A 76 13.50 5.88 7.43
CA VAL A 76 12.80 6.21 6.18
C VAL A 76 11.73 5.16 5.93
N ALA A 77 10.51 5.64 5.74
CA ALA A 77 9.37 4.80 5.41
C ALA A 77 9.22 4.65 3.90
N LEU A 78 9.13 3.39 3.45
CA LEU A 78 9.05 3.03 2.04
C LEU A 78 7.72 2.34 1.74
N ASN A 79 7.02 2.85 0.74
CA ASN A 79 5.86 2.19 0.13
C ASN A 79 6.32 1.29 -1.02
N GLU A 80 5.48 0.32 -1.40
CA GLU A 80 5.68 -0.40 -2.65
C GLU A 80 5.57 0.57 -3.85
N VAL A 81 6.40 0.32 -4.87
CA VAL A 81 6.30 0.95 -6.20
C VAL A 81 4.97 0.55 -6.83
N THR A 82 4.29 1.47 -7.50
CA THR A 82 3.05 1.17 -8.23
C THR A 82 3.21 1.37 -9.74
N LEU A 83 2.23 0.91 -10.55
CA LEU A 83 2.23 1.18 -11.99
C LEU A 83 2.20 2.69 -12.25
N ARG A 84 1.48 3.44 -11.42
CA ARG A 84 1.42 4.90 -11.54
C ARG A 84 2.75 5.57 -11.20
N ASP A 85 3.55 5.03 -10.28
CA ASP A 85 4.90 5.55 -10.01
C ASP A 85 5.83 5.37 -11.22
N LEU A 86 5.68 4.28 -11.97
CA LEU A 86 6.36 4.10 -13.26
C LEU A 86 5.80 5.06 -14.32
N ALA A 87 4.49 5.25 -14.38
CA ALA A 87 3.86 6.18 -15.31
C ALA A 87 4.30 7.64 -15.09
N TYR A 88 4.39 8.08 -13.83
CA TYR A 88 4.87 9.43 -13.49
C TYR A 88 6.32 9.67 -13.90
N ARG A 89 7.15 8.62 -13.93
CA ARG A 89 8.54 8.69 -14.41
C ARG A 89 8.66 8.64 -15.93
N GLY A 90 7.58 8.30 -16.64
CA GLY A 90 7.55 8.10 -18.08
C GLY A 90 8.01 6.70 -18.53
N ASP A 91 8.18 5.75 -17.61
CA ASP A 91 8.65 4.39 -17.92
C ASP A 91 7.57 3.56 -18.64
N LEU A 92 6.29 3.91 -18.43
CA LEU A 92 5.16 3.26 -19.06
C LEU A 92 3.97 4.24 -19.19
N TYR A 93 3.01 3.86 -20.03
CA TYR A 93 1.70 4.47 -20.12
C TYR A 93 0.68 3.59 -19.40
N ILE A 94 -0.13 4.17 -18.52
CA ILE A 94 -1.31 3.50 -17.95
C ILE A 94 -2.59 4.14 -18.48
N ALA A 95 -3.59 3.31 -18.75
CA ALA A 95 -4.93 3.75 -19.09
C ALA A 95 -5.94 2.67 -18.72
N SER A 96 -7.21 3.05 -18.69
CA SER A 96 -8.29 2.06 -18.58
C SER A 96 -8.37 1.23 -19.87
N PHE A 97 -8.86 -0.01 -19.76
CA PHE A 97 -9.07 -0.89 -20.89
C PHE A 97 -10.05 -0.30 -21.89
N GLY A 98 -11.05 0.46 -21.41
CA GLY A 98 -11.99 1.21 -22.25
C GLY A 98 -11.29 2.25 -23.12
N GLU A 99 -10.37 3.02 -22.55
CA GLU A 99 -9.58 4.03 -23.28
C GLU A 99 -8.66 3.37 -24.32
N ILE A 100 -7.88 2.36 -23.92
CA ILE A 100 -7.00 1.64 -24.85
C ILE A 100 -7.82 1.01 -25.97
N SER A 101 -8.94 0.35 -25.65
CA SER A 101 -9.83 -0.25 -26.65
C SER A 101 -10.37 0.77 -27.64
N ALA A 102 -10.85 1.93 -27.16
CA ALA A 102 -11.38 2.98 -28.01
C ALA A 102 -10.30 3.56 -28.93
N GLN A 103 -9.13 3.85 -28.38
CA GLN A 103 -7.99 4.42 -29.11
C GLN A 103 -7.47 3.44 -30.18
N THR A 104 -7.23 2.17 -29.83
CA THR A 104 -6.68 1.19 -30.77
C THR A 104 -7.68 0.81 -31.85
N ARG A 105 -8.99 0.70 -31.53
CA ARG A 105 -10.02 0.44 -32.56
C ARG A 105 -10.08 1.55 -33.61
N ALA A 106 -9.94 2.80 -33.18
CA ALA A 106 -10.06 3.95 -34.07
C ALA A 106 -8.78 4.19 -34.90
N MET A 107 -7.60 3.98 -34.31
CA MET A 107 -6.34 4.45 -34.89
C MET A 107 -5.30 3.35 -35.17
N GLN A 108 -5.41 2.18 -34.54
CA GLN A 108 -4.37 1.12 -34.57
C GLN A 108 -5.02 -0.27 -34.65
N PRO A 109 -5.67 -0.61 -35.78
CA PRO A 109 -6.48 -1.83 -35.91
C PRO A 109 -5.67 -3.12 -35.74
N GLU A 110 -4.41 -3.14 -36.14
CA GLU A 110 -3.47 -4.27 -35.94
C GLU A 110 -3.32 -4.61 -34.44
N ILE A 111 -3.13 -3.59 -33.60
CA ILE A 111 -3.01 -3.76 -32.15
C ILE A 111 -4.34 -4.14 -31.53
N TRP A 112 -5.44 -3.59 -32.03
CA TRP A 112 -6.75 -4.02 -31.58
C TRP A 112 -6.97 -5.52 -31.85
N GLN A 113 -6.54 -6.03 -33.00
CA GLN A 113 -6.58 -7.46 -33.28
C GLN A 113 -5.67 -8.26 -32.32
N ALA A 114 -4.46 -7.78 -32.04
CA ALA A 114 -3.57 -8.42 -31.06
C ALA A 114 -4.18 -8.47 -29.65
N ILE A 115 -4.84 -7.39 -29.20
CA ILE A 115 -5.61 -7.34 -27.95
C ILE A 115 -6.71 -8.41 -27.97
N GLN A 116 -7.49 -8.48 -29.05
CA GLN A 116 -8.58 -9.46 -29.17
C GLN A 116 -8.07 -10.90 -29.15
N GLN A 117 -6.94 -11.18 -29.78
CA GLN A 117 -6.30 -12.49 -29.75
C GLN A 117 -5.80 -12.84 -28.35
N ALA A 118 -5.15 -11.90 -27.66
CA ALA A 118 -4.60 -12.13 -26.32
C ALA A 118 -5.69 -12.33 -25.25
N VAL A 119 -6.76 -11.54 -25.33
CA VAL A 119 -7.89 -11.60 -24.38
C VAL A 119 -8.84 -12.76 -24.71
N GLY A 120 -8.98 -13.12 -25.98
CA GLY A 120 -9.87 -14.16 -26.45
C GLY A 120 -11.34 -13.85 -26.13
N SER A 121 -12.07 -14.83 -25.59
CA SER A 121 -13.48 -14.69 -25.20
C SER A 121 -13.68 -14.11 -23.80
N ASN A 122 -12.62 -13.71 -23.10
CA ASN A 122 -12.73 -13.19 -21.73
C ASN A 122 -13.36 -11.80 -21.74
N TYR A 123 -14.34 -11.58 -20.88
CA TYR A 123 -14.84 -10.24 -20.62
C TYR A 123 -13.84 -9.47 -19.75
N ILE A 124 -13.50 -8.25 -20.17
CA ILE A 124 -12.67 -7.31 -19.42
C ILE A 124 -13.49 -6.05 -19.19
N ALA A 125 -13.65 -5.65 -17.93
CA ALA A 125 -14.40 -4.46 -17.59
C ALA A 125 -13.68 -3.21 -18.16
N PRO A 126 -14.40 -2.22 -18.73
CA PRO A 126 -13.78 -1.01 -19.29
C PRO A 126 -12.91 -0.23 -18.30
N SER A 127 -13.21 -0.31 -17.00
CA SER A 127 -12.45 0.33 -15.92
C SER A 127 -11.16 -0.40 -15.55
N ASN A 128 -10.94 -1.63 -16.03
CA ASN A 128 -9.76 -2.40 -15.69
C ASN A 128 -8.50 -1.71 -16.23
N LEU A 129 -7.40 -1.81 -15.49
CA LEU A 129 -6.18 -1.09 -15.83
C LEU A 129 -5.38 -1.88 -16.87
N ALA A 130 -4.81 -1.14 -17.82
CA ALA A 130 -3.81 -1.67 -18.73
C ALA A 130 -2.55 -0.78 -18.71
N ALA A 131 -1.40 -1.43 -18.73
CA ALA A 131 -0.09 -0.81 -18.77
C ALA A 131 0.60 -1.15 -20.09
N VAL A 132 1.24 -0.16 -20.70
CA VAL A 132 1.93 -0.27 -21.98
C VAL A 132 3.31 0.36 -21.86
N THR A 133 4.35 -0.36 -22.30
CA THR A 133 5.71 0.18 -22.36
C THR A 133 6.40 -0.25 -23.66
N THR A 134 7.35 0.54 -24.12
CA THR A 134 8.24 0.19 -25.24
C THR A 134 9.61 -0.30 -24.76
N ASP A 135 9.92 -0.17 -23.47
CA ASP A 135 11.20 -0.59 -22.90
C ASP A 135 11.13 -2.08 -22.52
N PRO A 136 11.95 -2.95 -23.13
CA PRO A 136 12.01 -4.38 -22.80
C PRO A 136 12.40 -4.65 -21.34
N ALA A 137 13.21 -3.80 -20.71
CA ALA A 137 13.60 -3.94 -19.32
C ALA A 137 12.43 -3.66 -18.38
N VAL A 138 11.64 -2.61 -18.66
CA VAL A 138 10.39 -2.31 -17.94
C VAL A 138 9.38 -3.43 -18.17
N ALA A 139 9.25 -3.93 -19.40
CA ALA A 139 8.35 -5.04 -19.71
C ALA A 139 8.71 -6.31 -18.91
N LYS A 140 9.99 -6.69 -18.85
CA LYS A 140 10.44 -7.82 -18.04
C LYS A 140 10.15 -7.61 -16.54
N PHE A 141 10.41 -6.41 -16.03
CA PHE A 141 10.07 -6.07 -14.65
C PHE A 141 8.56 -6.21 -14.38
N LEU A 142 7.71 -5.69 -15.27
CA LEU A 142 6.26 -5.81 -15.13
C LEU A 142 5.79 -7.27 -15.20
N ASP A 143 6.36 -8.07 -16.09
CA ASP A 143 6.03 -9.50 -16.20
C ASP A 143 6.29 -10.25 -14.90
N GLU A 144 7.48 -10.07 -14.31
CA GLU A 144 7.86 -10.67 -13.05
C GLU A 144 6.96 -10.17 -11.90
N ARG A 145 6.80 -8.84 -11.77
CA ARG A 145 6.09 -8.24 -10.63
C ARG A 145 4.60 -8.44 -10.65
N LEU A 146 3.96 -8.25 -11.80
CA LEU A 146 2.53 -8.48 -11.97
C LEU A 146 2.24 -9.97 -11.99
N GLY A 147 3.12 -10.79 -12.57
CA GLY A 147 2.98 -12.25 -12.56
C GLY A 147 3.06 -12.88 -11.18
N ALA A 148 3.80 -12.28 -10.25
CA ALA A 148 3.82 -12.70 -8.85
C ALA A 148 2.52 -12.38 -8.08
N ARG A 149 1.62 -11.57 -8.66
CA ARG A 149 0.43 -11.00 -8.01
C ARG A 149 -0.87 -11.45 -8.66
N PHE A 150 -0.88 -11.60 -9.98
CA PHE A 150 -2.05 -11.98 -10.75
C PHE A 150 -1.84 -13.35 -11.41
N LEU A 151 -2.88 -14.18 -11.38
CA LEU A 151 -2.90 -15.46 -12.07
C LEU A 151 -2.98 -15.25 -13.60
N PRO A 152 -2.64 -16.26 -14.42
CA PRO A 152 -2.67 -16.13 -15.88
C PRO A 152 -4.03 -15.69 -16.48
N HIS A 153 -5.14 -15.98 -15.81
CA HIS A 153 -6.49 -15.55 -16.26
C HIS A 153 -6.86 -14.13 -15.80
N GLU A 154 -6.10 -13.56 -14.86
CA GLU A 154 -6.25 -12.19 -14.35
C GLU A 154 -5.29 -11.21 -15.04
N LEU A 155 -4.27 -11.70 -15.76
CA LEU A 155 -3.24 -10.88 -16.37
C LEU A 155 -2.91 -11.36 -17.79
N PHE A 156 -3.40 -10.60 -18.77
CA PHE A 156 -3.09 -10.83 -20.18
C PHE A 156 -1.82 -10.06 -20.56
N ARG A 157 -0.89 -10.75 -21.21
CA ARG A 157 0.42 -10.22 -21.59
C ARG A 157 0.67 -10.54 -23.05
N PHE A 158 1.07 -9.54 -23.82
CA PHE A 158 1.42 -9.73 -25.24
C PHE A 158 2.25 -8.53 -25.72
N SER A 159 2.83 -8.67 -26.90
CA SER A 159 3.55 -7.60 -27.58
C SER A 159 2.98 -7.35 -28.97
N ALA A 160 2.93 -6.10 -29.39
CA ALA A 160 2.55 -5.69 -30.74
C ALA A 160 3.25 -4.38 -31.11
N GLU A 161 3.79 -4.28 -32.33
CA GLU A 161 4.49 -3.06 -32.83
C GLU A 161 5.48 -2.47 -31.82
N ASP A 162 6.44 -3.28 -31.35
CA ASP A 162 7.48 -2.89 -30.38
C ASP A 162 6.96 -2.36 -29.03
N ARG A 163 5.70 -2.62 -28.72
CA ARG A 163 5.08 -2.32 -27.42
C ARG A 163 4.71 -3.59 -26.69
N TYR A 164 4.87 -3.55 -25.37
CA TYR A 164 4.49 -4.61 -24.45
C TYR A 164 3.26 -4.17 -23.67
N PHE A 165 2.23 -5.01 -23.69
CA PHE A 165 0.93 -4.75 -23.09
C PHE A 165 0.68 -5.69 -21.92
N PHE A 166 0.18 -5.13 -20.82
CA PHE A 166 -0.25 -5.84 -19.62
C PHE A 166 -1.67 -5.41 -19.28
N ILE A 167 -2.65 -6.27 -19.48
CA ILE A 167 -4.06 -5.99 -19.18
C ILE A 167 -4.45 -6.75 -17.91
N ILE A 168 -4.80 -6.02 -16.85
CA ILE A 168 -5.13 -6.57 -15.54
C ILE A 168 -6.64 -6.77 -15.46
N ASN A 169 -7.09 -8.00 -15.66
CA ASN A 169 -8.48 -8.42 -15.52
C ASN A 169 -8.81 -8.85 -14.08
N ALA A 170 -8.58 -7.96 -13.13
CA ALA A 170 -8.88 -8.16 -11.72
C ALA A 170 -9.38 -6.85 -11.11
N GLN A 171 -10.15 -6.95 -10.02
CA GLN A 171 -10.51 -5.78 -9.24
C GLN A 171 -9.25 -5.22 -8.58
N LEU A 172 -8.98 -3.94 -8.74
CA LEU A 172 -7.86 -3.26 -8.08
C LEU A 172 -8.37 -2.40 -6.92
N ASN A 173 -7.52 -2.20 -5.92
CA ASN A 173 -7.81 -1.26 -4.86
C ASN A 173 -7.52 0.16 -5.34
N PRO A 174 -8.39 1.13 -5.02
CA PRO A 174 -8.07 2.52 -5.24
C PRO A 174 -6.89 2.92 -4.34
N ILE A 175 -5.93 3.61 -4.93
CA ILE A 175 -4.92 4.35 -4.17
C ILE A 175 -5.29 5.83 -4.19
N ASN A 176 -4.94 6.55 -3.12
CA ASN A 176 -5.09 7.99 -3.09
C ASN A 176 -4.14 8.60 -4.13
N VAL A 177 -4.71 9.26 -5.13
CA VAL A 177 -4.00 10.08 -6.09
C VAL A 177 -4.24 11.53 -5.68
N GLU A 178 -3.22 12.13 -5.08
CA GLU A 178 -3.25 13.54 -4.74
C GLU A 178 -3.05 14.36 -6.02
N ASN A 179 -4.03 15.22 -6.33
CA ASN A 179 -4.01 16.05 -7.52
C ASN A 179 -3.08 17.27 -7.31
N TYR A 180 -2.04 17.37 -8.13
CA TYR A 180 -0.85 18.23 -7.99
C TYR A 180 -1.02 19.74 -8.25
N LEU A 181 -2.23 20.30 -8.22
CA LEU A 181 -2.37 21.74 -8.45
C LEU A 181 -2.92 22.40 -7.20
N ALA A 182 -2.20 23.41 -6.71
CA ALA A 182 -2.42 24.25 -5.53
C ALA A 182 -3.81 24.92 -5.51
N SER A 183 -4.85 24.11 -5.38
CA SER A 183 -6.24 24.50 -5.25
C SER A 183 -6.75 23.66 -4.09
N ALA A 184 -7.08 24.32 -2.99
CA ALA A 184 -7.73 23.73 -1.82
C ALA A 184 -9.14 23.15 -2.11
N THR A 185 -9.45 22.90 -3.39
CA THR A 185 -10.78 22.59 -3.93
C THR A 185 -10.82 21.38 -4.85
N LYS A 186 -9.69 20.74 -5.22
CA LYS A 186 -9.73 19.44 -5.93
C LYS A 186 -9.68 18.28 -4.93
N GLN A 187 -10.70 17.44 -4.97
CA GLN A 187 -10.75 16.18 -4.23
C GLN A 187 -9.54 15.30 -4.59
N VAL A 188 -8.97 14.64 -3.59
CA VAL A 188 -8.08 13.48 -3.77
C VAL A 188 -8.85 12.48 -4.63
N SER A 189 -8.37 12.20 -5.86
CA SER A 189 -8.99 11.17 -6.68
C SER A 189 -8.54 9.81 -6.18
N LYS A 190 -9.44 8.84 -6.21
CA LYS A 190 -9.16 7.45 -5.88
C LYS A 190 -9.09 6.70 -7.18
N ASP A 191 -7.87 6.46 -7.68
CA ASP A 191 -7.68 5.75 -8.93
C ASP A 191 -7.22 4.32 -8.65
N LEU A 192 -7.66 3.40 -9.52
CA LEU A 192 -7.22 2.02 -9.51
C LEU A 192 -5.71 1.95 -9.81
N ASP A 193 -4.99 1.14 -9.06
CA ASP A 193 -3.57 0.90 -9.29
C ASP A 193 -3.13 -0.48 -8.79
N ALA A 194 -2.01 -0.97 -9.31
CA ALA A 194 -1.37 -2.21 -8.87
C ALA A 194 -0.02 -1.89 -8.22
N ARG A 195 0.23 -2.52 -7.07
CA ARG A 195 1.53 -2.50 -6.39
C ARG A 195 2.46 -3.50 -7.06
N LEU A 196 3.74 -3.17 -7.14
CA LEU A 196 4.78 -3.92 -7.85
C LEU A 196 5.91 -4.38 -6.93
N GLY A 197 5.74 -4.21 -5.61
CA GLY A 197 6.76 -4.53 -4.61
C GLY A 197 7.66 -3.35 -4.33
N PHE A 198 8.65 -3.54 -3.46
CA PHE A 198 9.58 -2.47 -3.13
C PHE A 198 10.80 -2.44 -4.06
N ASP A 199 11.37 -1.25 -4.18
CA ASP A 199 12.60 -1.00 -4.91
C ASP A 199 13.82 -1.40 -4.05
N GLN A 200 14.45 -2.51 -4.44
CA GLN A 200 15.62 -3.05 -3.76
C GLN A 200 16.83 -2.13 -3.88
N ALA A 201 17.01 -1.44 -5.01
CA ALA A 201 18.12 -0.52 -5.20
C ALA A 201 17.97 0.70 -4.27
N LEU A 202 16.74 1.20 -4.12
CA LEU A 202 16.42 2.26 -3.17
C LEU A 202 16.71 1.84 -1.72
N ILE A 203 16.27 0.65 -1.32
CA ILE A 203 16.53 0.10 0.03
C ILE A 203 18.03 0.05 0.30
N THR A 204 18.80 -0.57 -0.60
CA THR A 204 20.26 -0.70 -0.46
C THR A 204 20.94 0.67 -0.36
N ARG A 205 20.52 1.64 -1.18
CA ARG A 205 21.07 3.00 -1.16
C ARG A 205 20.78 3.72 0.16
N LEU A 206 19.56 3.65 0.67
CA LEU A 206 19.19 4.30 1.92
C LEU A 206 19.92 3.66 3.12
N GLN A 207 20.07 2.33 3.10
CA GLN A 207 20.85 1.62 4.12
C GLN A 207 22.34 1.97 4.07
N SER A 208 22.93 2.14 2.89
CA SER A 208 24.33 2.58 2.77
C SER A 208 24.52 4.03 3.24
N GLN A 209 23.49 4.87 3.13
CA GLN A 209 23.43 6.19 3.74
C GLN A 209 23.20 6.14 5.27
N GLY A 210 23.04 4.95 5.86
CA GLY A 210 22.89 4.74 7.30
C GLY A 210 21.48 5.02 7.83
N PHE A 211 20.46 4.95 6.99
CA PHE A 211 19.06 4.96 7.45
C PHE A 211 18.60 3.55 7.83
N ASP A 212 17.75 3.47 8.85
CA ASP A 212 16.91 2.30 9.07
C ASP A 212 15.63 2.42 8.22
N ILE A 213 15.11 1.28 7.78
CA ILE A 213 13.96 1.24 6.86
C ILE A 213 12.71 0.79 7.62
N VAL A 214 11.63 1.53 7.40
CA VAL A 214 10.28 1.14 7.79
C VAL A 214 9.54 0.71 6.52
N LEU A 215 9.29 -0.59 6.36
CA LEU A 215 8.54 -1.07 5.21
C LEU A 215 7.04 -0.85 5.42
N ARG A 216 6.37 -0.42 4.34
CA ARG A 216 4.93 -0.20 4.31
C ARG A 216 4.25 -1.05 3.24
N PRO A 217 4.13 -2.37 3.47
CA PRO A 217 3.40 -3.23 2.54
C PRO A 217 1.93 -2.83 2.58
N GLY A 218 1.31 -2.77 1.40
CA GLY A 218 -0.12 -2.53 1.31
C GLY A 218 -0.88 -3.75 0.84
N SER A 219 -2.20 -3.62 0.82
CA SER A 219 -3.07 -4.66 0.30
C SER A 219 -2.93 -4.80 -1.22
N ASN A 220 -2.90 -6.06 -1.65
CA ASN A 220 -2.89 -6.48 -3.04
C ASN A 220 -4.14 -7.32 -3.30
N THR A 221 -4.78 -7.10 -4.45
CA THR A 221 -6.06 -7.73 -4.82
C THR A 221 -5.91 -8.89 -5.78
N GLY A 222 -4.70 -9.14 -6.30
CA GLY A 222 -4.46 -10.26 -7.20
C GLY A 222 -4.50 -11.62 -6.49
N SER A 223 -4.92 -12.65 -7.21
CA SER A 223 -5.13 -13.99 -6.64
C SER A 223 -3.86 -14.85 -6.59
N ASN A 224 -2.72 -14.36 -7.09
CA ASN A 224 -1.43 -15.04 -6.95
C ASN A 224 -0.70 -14.54 -5.70
N HIS A 225 -0.29 -15.47 -4.83
CA HIS A 225 0.37 -15.18 -3.57
C HIS A 225 1.91 -15.27 -3.63
N ALA A 226 2.50 -15.48 -4.81
CA ALA A 226 3.96 -15.56 -4.97
C ALA A 226 4.70 -14.29 -4.49
N TYR A 227 4.05 -13.12 -4.49
CA TYR A 227 4.60 -11.89 -3.94
C TYR A 227 4.91 -11.97 -2.42
N GLN A 228 4.29 -12.88 -1.67
CA GLN A 228 4.56 -13.03 -0.23
C GLN A 228 6.01 -13.47 -0.01
N ALA A 229 6.50 -14.44 -0.80
CA ALA A 229 7.89 -14.88 -0.77
C ALA A 229 8.87 -13.82 -1.28
N GLU A 230 8.43 -12.93 -2.17
CA GLU A 230 9.20 -11.75 -2.59
C GLU A 230 9.43 -10.79 -1.40
N ILE A 231 8.36 -10.43 -0.69
CA ILE A 231 8.45 -9.53 0.48
C ILE A 231 9.26 -10.19 1.60
N ALA A 232 9.02 -11.47 1.91
CA ALA A 232 9.76 -12.18 2.95
C ALA A 232 11.26 -12.27 2.66
N ARG A 233 11.65 -12.51 1.39
CA ARG A 233 13.07 -12.49 0.97
C ARG A 233 13.68 -11.10 1.13
N MET A 234 12.94 -10.07 0.75
CA MET A 234 13.43 -8.70 0.90
C MET A 234 13.63 -8.34 2.37
N VAL A 235 12.70 -8.72 3.25
CA VAL A 235 12.85 -8.50 4.69
C VAL A 235 14.08 -9.23 5.23
N SER A 236 14.29 -10.50 4.87
CA SER A 236 15.38 -11.30 5.43
C SER A 236 16.77 -10.94 4.88
N GLN A 237 16.85 -10.49 3.63
CA GLN A 237 18.11 -10.11 2.98
C GLN A 237 18.55 -8.68 3.32
N ASN A 238 17.65 -7.85 3.84
CA ASN A 238 17.93 -6.47 4.18
C ASN A 238 17.83 -6.27 5.69
N ARG A 239 18.48 -5.24 6.23
CA ARG A 239 18.40 -4.89 7.67
C ARG A 239 17.07 -4.21 8.02
N ILE A 240 15.93 -4.82 7.69
CA ILE A 240 14.59 -4.31 7.97
C ILE A 240 14.19 -4.70 9.39
N LYS A 241 13.78 -3.72 10.19
CA LYS A 241 13.33 -3.95 11.58
C LYS A 241 11.91 -3.49 11.83
N TYR A 242 11.38 -2.60 11.00
CA TYR A 242 10.11 -1.93 11.25
C TYR A 242 9.13 -2.17 10.10
N LEU A 243 7.88 -2.43 10.47
CA LEU A 243 6.78 -2.66 9.56
C LEU A 243 5.61 -1.77 9.94
N ILE A 244 5.06 -1.01 8.98
CA ILE A 244 3.84 -0.22 9.18
C ILE A 244 2.94 -0.42 7.97
N PHE A 245 1.82 -1.10 8.11
CA PHE A 245 0.95 -1.39 6.97
C PHE A 245 0.43 -0.11 6.29
N ALA A 246 0.42 -0.11 4.97
CA ALA A 246 -0.06 1.03 4.19
C ALA A 246 -1.59 1.00 4.08
N GLY A 247 -2.26 2.00 4.67
CA GLY A 247 -3.71 2.11 4.67
C GLY A 247 -4.34 1.54 5.94
N ASN A 248 -5.63 1.24 5.87
CA ASN A 248 -6.39 0.68 7.00
C ASN A 248 -6.53 -0.85 6.93
N ASP A 249 -6.09 -1.47 5.83
CA ASP A 249 -6.25 -2.90 5.56
C ASP A 249 -4.90 -3.61 5.63
N LEU A 250 -4.88 -4.80 6.22
CA LEU A 250 -3.72 -5.69 6.18
C LEU A 250 -3.54 -6.28 4.77
N PRO A 251 -2.30 -6.62 4.37
CA PRO A 251 -2.07 -7.33 3.12
C PRO A 251 -2.63 -8.76 3.20
N GLY A 252 -3.55 -9.08 2.28
CA GLY A 252 -4.16 -10.41 2.17
C GLY A 252 -5.53 -10.53 2.86
N HIS A 253 -6.16 -11.70 2.69
CA HIS A 253 -7.41 -12.03 3.38
C HIS A 253 -7.11 -12.31 4.88
N PRO A 254 -8.05 -12.03 5.82
CA PRO A 254 -7.87 -12.38 7.23
C PRO A 254 -7.47 -13.85 7.48
N ASP A 255 -7.89 -14.76 6.60
CA ASP A 255 -7.56 -16.19 6.67
C ASP A 255 -6.16 -16.54 6.11
N GLN A 256 -5.39 -15.55 5.65
CA GLN A 256 -4.08 -15.72 5.03
C GLN A 256 -2.99 -14.91 5.74
N LEU A 257 -3.11 -14.69 7.04
CA LEU A 257 -2.13 -13.94 7.82
C LEU A 257 -0.91 -14.77 8.27
N GLY A 258 -0.93 -16.10 8.12
CA GLY A 258 0.14 -16.98 8.61
C GLY A 258 1.53 -16.63 8.06
N TRP A 259 1.64 -16.30 6.77
CA TRP A 259 2.93 -15.90 6.18
C TRP A 259 3.47 -14.59 6.77
N LEU A 260 2.57 -13.68 7.17
CA LEU A 260 2.91 -12.40 7.75
C LEU A 260 3.37 -12.58 9.20
N GLU A 261 2.68 -13.43 9.96
CA GLU A 261 3.09 -13.83 11.31
C GLU A 261 4.47 -14.51 11.29
N ASP A 262 4.68 -15.44 10.36
CA ASP A 262 5.96 -16.11 10.18
C ASP A 262 7.07 -15.11 9.83
N MET A 263 6.83 -14.23 8.85
CA MET A 263 7.79 -13.19 8.48
C MET A 263 8.13 -12.26 9.66
N ILE A 264 7.13 -11.83 10.43
CA ILE A 264 7.32 -10.96 11.59
C ILE A 264 8.13 -11.67 12.67
N ARG A 265 7.76 -12.91 13.01
CA ARG A 265 8.39 -13.70 14.07
C ARG A 265 9.83 -14.06 13.71
N ASP A 266 10.04 -14.60 12.51
CA ASP A 266 11.33 -15.14 12.08
C ASP A 266 12.37 -14.04 11.87
N ASN A 267 11.94 -12.83 11.49
CA ASN A 267 12.80 -11.66 11.32
C ASN A 267 12.76 -10.68 12.51
N ARG A 268 12.02 -11.01 13.58
CA ARG A 268 11.86 -10.20 14.80
C ARG A 268 11.44 -8.76 14.48
N LEU A 269 10.49 -8.60 13.57
CA LEU A 269 10.01 -7.28 13.13
C LEU A 269 9.21 -6.59 14.23
N ILE A 270 9.38 -5.28 14.33
CA ILE A 270 8.57 -4.39 15.15
C ILE A 270 7.46 -3.83 14.26
N VAL A 271 6.22 -4.24 14.55
CA VAL A 271 5.04 -3.70 13.87
C VAL A 271 4.62 -2.41 14.54
N GLY A 272 4.66 -1.31 13.79
CA GLY A 272 4.14 -0.02 14.20
C GLY A 272 2.68 0.14 13.78
N ILE A 273 1.89 0.78 14.65
CA ILE A 273 0.52 1.18 14.37
C ILE A 273 0.53 2.70 14.17
N ILE A 274 -0.03 3.18 13.06
CA ILE A 274 -0.28 4.61 12.89
C ILE A 274 -1.58 4.92 13.63
N GLU A 275 -1.49 5.52 14.81
CA GLU A 275 -2.68 6.09 15.44
C GLU A 275 -3.04 7.40 14.73
N PRO A 276 -4.22 7.51 14.10
CA PRO A 276 -4.61 8.75 13.43
C PRO A 276 -4.81 9.87 14.46
N SER A 277 -4.34 11.08 14.15
CA SER A 277 -4.43 12.28 14.99
C SER A 277 -5.86 12.67 15.40
N ALA A 278 -6.88 12.17 14.69
CA ALA A 278 -8.29 12.31 15.06
C ALA A 278 -8.66 11.53 16.33
N GLN A 279 -8.04 10.36 16.55
CA GLN A 279 -8.31 9.50 17.71
C GLN A 279 -7.63 10.00 19.00
N LEU A 280 -6.61 10.86 18.84
CA LEU A 280 -5.90 11.54 19.92
C LEU A 280 -6.49 12.92 20.26
N GLY A 281 -7.58 13.34 19.60
CA GLY A 281 -8.26 14.62 19.89
C GLY A 281 -7.53 15.89 19.42
N PHE A 282 -6.46 15.77 18.63
CA PHE A 282 -5.66 16.92 18.18
C PHE A 282 -6.27 17.69 17.00
N VAL A 283 -7.22 17.09 16.28
CA VAL A 283 -7.95 17.75 15.18
C VAL A 283 -9.44 17.50 15.35
N SER A 284 -10.22 18.57 15.50
CA SER A 284 -11.69 18.49 15.62
C SER A 284 -12.30 18.14 14.26
N GLN A 285 -13.03 17.04 14.17
CA GLN A 285 -13.94 16.78 13.04
C GLN A 285 -15.34 17.27 13.41
N LYS A 286 -15.92 18.13 12.56
CA LYS A 286 -17.36 18.37 12.55
C LYS A 286 -18.04 17.12 12.00
N GLY A 287 -19.05 16.64 12.73
CA GLY A 287 -19.91 15.53 12.32
C GLY A 287 -20.75 15.86 11.09
#